data_AF-A0AA43CAW8-F1
#
_entry.id   AF-A0AA43CAW8-F1
#
_cell.length_a   1.000
_cell.length_b   1.000
_cell.length_c   1.000
_cell.angle_alpha   90.00
_cell.angle_beta   90.00
_cell.angle_gamma   90.00
#
_symmetry.space_group_name_H-M   'P 1'
#
loop_
_entity.id
_entity.type
_entity.pdbx_description
1 polymer ?
#
loop_
_entity_poly.entity_id
_entity_poly.type
_entity_poly.pdbx_seq_one_letter_code
_entity_poly.pdbx_strand_id
1 'polypeptide(L)'
;MAYRWLGILLLSAACMVGCGTGDGGGPRGTGGEGGTGGATGGTGGDGGSGPMCMTNSLCRACPSEDLCDTSDDCSPGFVCIESGCDSLEGAPIKQCVFGGGGACATNDNCLPFPGRECIDVPGEGMRCVKTTPGCDTRFDCVPGFSCENGSCVDRRLPCDLDEHCPKNHVCVAGTNGSFCARVQVECVAEFDCIDLAPRCEDIDGDGNAECAGVFDANQSMPVACLNSDCADVSAPVCETAGAGSTTVCGQYGLCRDGADCATGFDCVGLWPDGRMECVPSGGSCSNVSDCPVRQVCASPREGGTPSCQAGFLN
;
A
#
# COMPACT_ATOMS: atom_id res chain seq x y z
N MET A 1 13.37 -6.63 -19.93
CA MET A 1 12.31 -5.66 -20.26
C MET A 1 12.63 -4.40 -19.49
N ALA A 2 12.92 -3.30 -20.19
CA ALA A 2 13.50 -2.09 -19.62
C ALA A 2 12.62 -0.90 -19.98
N TYR A 3 11.69 -0.51 -19.11
CA TYR A 3 10.97 0.75 -19.21
C TYR A 3 10.57 1.25 -17.82
N ARG A 4 10.72 2.57 -17.62
CA ARG A 4 10.26 3.42 -16.49
C ARG A 4 11.25 3.87 -15.40
N TRP A 5 12.54 3.97 -15.70
CA TRP A 5 13.48 4.80 -14.90
C TRP A 5 13.95 6.03 -15.69
N LEU A 6 13.03 6.94 -16.01
CA LEU A 6 13.40 8.26 -16.56
C LEU A 6 12.19 9.20 -16.47
N GLY A 7 12.04 9.82 -15.31
CA GLY A 7 11.02 10.84 -15.10
C GLY A 7 10.91 11.20 -13.64
N ILE A 8 11.90 11.95 -13.14
CA ILE A 8 11.80 13.04 -12.14
C ILE A 8 13.25 13.38 -11.77
N LEU A 9 13.87 14.24 -12.58
CA LEU A 9 15.02 15.06 -12.16
C LEU A 9 15.30 16.10 -13.26
N LEU A 10 15.31 17.37 -12.84
CA LEU A 10 15.71 18.61 -13.54
C LEU A 10 14.60 19.41 -14.25
N LEU A 11 14.19 20.51 -13.61
CA LEU A 11 14.28 21.93 -14.05
C LEU A 11 13.27 22.76 -13.22
N SER A 12 13.48 23.99 -12.74
CA SER A 12 14.61 24.88 -12.46
C SER A 12 13.99 26.09 -11.77
N ALA A 13 14.75 26.73 -10.87
CA ALA A 13 14.43 28.03 -10.33
C ALA A 13 14.54 29.15 -11.39
N ALA A 14 13.81 30.24 -11.11
CA ALA A 14 13.96 31.64 -11.57
C ALA A 14 13.35 32.07 -12.93
N CYS A 15 12.35 32.98 -12.88
CA CYS A 15 12.53 34.41 -13.19
C CYS A 15 11.25 35.22 -12.94
N MET A 16 11.39 36.35 -12.22
CA MET A 16 10.45 37.46 -12.21
C MET A 16 10.55 38.28 -13.51
N VAL A 17 9.47 39.02 -13.82
CA VAL A 17 9.35 40.31 -14.55
C VAL A 17 8.28 40.25 -15.67
N GLY A 18 7.29 41.15 -15.57
CA GLY A 18 6.71 41.81 -16.75
C GLY A 18 5.19 41.82 -16.88
N CYS A 19 4.56 42.94 -16.51
CA CYS A 19 3.18 43.31 -16.84
C CYS A 19 2.87 43.31 -18.34
N GLY A 20 1.62 43.01 -18.70
CA GLY A 20 1.04 43.31 -20.02
C GLY A 20 -0.47 43.06 -20.06
N THR A 21 -1.24 44.14 -19.95
CA THR A 21 -2.71 44.22 -20.10
C THR A 21 -3.17 44.01 -21.54
N GLY A 22 -4.35 43.41 -21.74
CA GLY A 22 -5.04 43.42 -23.04
C GLY A 22 -6.46 42.85 -22.96
N ASP A 23 -7.45 43.74 -22.94
CA ASP A 23 -8.89 43.51 -23.11
C ASP A 23 -9.25 42.81 -24.43
N GLY A 24 -10.42 42.14 -24.49
CA GLY A 24 -11.20 42.07 -25.72
C GLY A 24 -12.11 40.85 -25.94
N GLY A 25 -13.40 40.99 -25.60
CA GLY A 25 -14.56 40.67 -26.46
C GLY A 25 -14.89 39.22 -26.88
N GLY A 26 -16.07 38.72 -26.48
CA GLY A 26 -16.81 37.67 -27.23
C GLY A 26 -17.50 38.24 -28.50
N PRO A 27 -18.59 37.64 -29.06
CA PRO A 27 -19.16 36.28 -28.96
C PRO A 27 -19.54 35.63 -30.33
N ARG A 28 -20.21 34.46 -30.31
CA ARG A 28 -20.96 33.75 -31.40
C ARG A 28 -20.09 33.08 -32.50
N GLY A 29 -20.40 31.93 -33.08
CA GLY A 29 -21.54 31.00 -33.09
C GLY A 29 -21.43 30.09 -34.34
N THR A 30 -22.46 29.27 -34.58
CA THR A 30 -22.64 28.23 -35.64
C THR A 30 -22.07 26.86 -35.26
N GLY A 31 -22.82 25.77 -35.18
CA GLY A 31 -24.06 25.43 -35.89
C GLY A 31 -23.72 24.33 -36.90
N GLY A 32 -23.82 23.06 -36.50
CA GLY A 32 -23.57 21.90 -37.35
C GLY A 32 -24.54 20.78 -36.97
N GLU A 33 -25.51 20.54 -37.84
CA GLU A 33 -26.54 19.51 -37.76
C GLU A 33 -26.02 18.15 -38.26
N GLY A 34 -26.57 17.07 -37.70
CA GLY A 34 -27.10 15.95 -38.49
C GLY A 34 -26.19 14.75 -38.75
N GLY A 35 -26.35 13.71 -37.92
CA GLY A 35 -25.96 12.33 -38.24
C GLY A 35 -26.79 11.34 -37.41
N THR A 36 -27.86 10.81 -37.99
CA THR A 36 -28.77 9.82 -37.41
C THR A 36 -28.30 8.39 -37.69
N GLY A 37 -28.35 7.51 -36.68
CA GLY A 37 -28.34 6.06 -36.90
C GLY A 37 -28.02 5.21 -35.66
N GLY A 38 -29.03 4.48 -35.15
CA GLY A 38 -28.84 3.19 -34.49
C GLY A 38 -28.89 3.15 -32.96
N ALA A 39 -30.10 2.97 -32.42
CA ALA A 39 -30.39 2.84 -31.00
C ALA A 39 -30.15 1.42 -30.46
N THR A 40 -29.33 1.32 -29.41
CA THR A 40 -29.57 0.46 -28.23
C THR A 40 -29.03 1.17 -26.98
N GLY A 41 -29.93 1.84 -26.25
CA GLY A 41 -29.88 1.95 -24.78
C GLY A 41 -28.72 2.70 -24.11
N GLY A 42 -28.22 3.81 -24.68
CA GLY A 42 -27.38 4.74 -23.94
C GLY A 42 -28.21 5.85 -23.32
N THR A 43 -28.57 5.76 -22.04
CA THR A 43 -28.94 6.97 -21.28
C THR A 43 -27.67 7.80 -21.16
N GLY A 44 -27.57 8.84 -21.99
CA GLY A 44 -26.60 9.91 -21.78
C GLY A 44 -26.89 10.51 -20.41
N GLY A 45 -26.03 10.16 -19.44
CA GLY A 45 -26.06 10.77 -18.13
C GLY A 45 -25.71 12.23 -18.28
N ASP A 46 -26.57 13.10 -17.74
CA ASP A 46 -26.15 14.40 -17.25
C ASP A 46 -24.82 14.24 -16.52
N GLY A 47 -23.93 15.24 -16.61
CA GLY A 47 -22.69 15.29 -15.85
C GLY A 47 -23.01 15.21 -14.36
N GLY A 48 -23.18 13.99 -13.87
CA GLY A 48 -23.63 13.68 -12.54
C GLY A 48 -22.55 14.15 -11.60
N SER A 49 -22.92 15.02 -10.68
CA SER A 49 -22.13 15.19 -9.47
C SER A 49 -21.86 13.78 -8.95
N GLY A 50 -20.57 13.39 -8.87
CA GLY A 50 -20.19 12.07 -8.38
C GLY A 50 -20.85 11.77 -7.03
N PRO A 51 -20.91 10.49 -6.61
CA PRO A 51 -21.57 10.13 -5.37
C PRO A 51 -21.03 11.00 -4.23
N MET A 52 -21.94 11.67 -3.53
CA MET A 52 -21.58 12.38 -2.31
C MET A 52 -21.36 11.35 -1.22
N CYS A 53 -20.30 11.54 -0.45
CA CYS A 53 -19.91 10.65 0.64
C CYS A 53 -19.55 11.47 1.88
N MET A 54 -19.56 10.80 3.03
CA MET A 54 -18.93 11.32 4.23
C MET A 54 -17.43 11.10 4.13
N THR A 55 -16.67 12.20 4.19
CA THR A 55 -15.21 12.12 4.30
C THR A 55 -14.80 11.82 5.74
N ASN A 56 -13.70 11.10 5.88
CA ASN A 56 -13.07 10.78 7.15
C ASN A 56 -11.54 10.70 6.95
N SER A 57 -10.81 10.29 7.98
CA SER A 57 -9.36 10.20 7.94
C SER A 57 -8.82 9.21 6.90
N LEU A 58 -9.57 8.14 6.58
CA LEU A 58 -9.27 7.16 5.54
C LEU A 58 -9.86 7.54 4.18
N CYS A 59 -10.94 8.32 4.17
CA CYS A 59 -11.65 8.80 2.99
C CYS A 59 -11.61 10.33 2.88
N ARG A 60 -10.59 10.87 2.24
CA ARG A 60 -10.43 12.32 2.01
C ARG A 60 -11.21 12.82 0.80
N ALA A 61 -11.45 11.94 -0.16
CA ALA A 61 -12.19 12.24 -1.37
C ALA A 61 -13.18 11.12 -1.66
N CYS A 62 -14.36 11.48 -2.16
CA CYS A 62 -15.37 10.50 -2.53
C CYS A 62 -14.97 9.77 -3.81
N PRO A 63 -15.01 8.43 -3.82
CA PRO A 63 -14.74 7.67 -5.02
C PRO A 63 -15.79 7.96 -6.09
N SER A 64 -15.35 8.32 -7.30
CA SER A 64 -16.25 8.65 -8.42
C SER A 64 -16.24 7.64 -9.55
N GLU A 65 -15.29 6.70 -9.54
CA GLU A 65 -15.06 5.72 -10.59
C GLU A 65 -14.89 4.32 -9.98
N ASP A 66 -15.02 3.29 -10.83
CA ASP A 66 -14.81 1.89 -10.47
C ASP A 66 -15.61 1.40 -9.25
N LEU A 67 -16.83 1.91 -9.08
CA LEU A 67 -17.74 1.47 -8.02
C LEU A 67 -18.25 0.05 -8.29
N CYS A 68 -18.48 -0.71 -7.23
CA CYS A 68 -18.96 -2.09 -7.31
C CYS A 68 -19.87 -2.43 -6.13
N ASP A 69 -20.72 -3.43 -6.29
CA ASP A 69 -21.46 -4.03 -5.18
C ASP A 69 -20.76 -5.32 -4.72
N THR A 70 -20.20 -6.05 -5.69
CA THR A 70 -19.55 -7.36 -5.56
C THR A 70 -18.31 -7.47 -6.46
N SER A 71 -17.44 -8.45 -6.21
CA SER A 71 -16.25 -8.67 -7.05
C SER A 71 -16.59 -9.11 -8.48
N ASP A 72 -17.81 -9.60 -8.74
CA ASP A 72 -18.27 -9.95 -10.08
C ASP A 72 -18.50 -8.71 -10.97
N ASP A 73 -18.63 -7.53 -10.36
CA ASP A 73 -18.73 -6.25 -11.08
C ASP A 73 -17.37 -5.76 -11.58
N CYS A 74 -16.27 -6.37 -11.12
CA CYS A 74 -14.91 -5.93 -11.38
C CYS A 74 -14.28 -6.66 -12.57
N SER A 75 -13.32 -5.98 -13.22
CA SER A 75 -12.49 -6.60 -14.26
C SER A 75 -11.63 -7.75 -13.69
N PRO A 76 -11.21 -8.73 -14.49
CA PRO A 76 -10.30 -9.79 -14.03
C PRO A 76 -9.05 -9.22 -13.33
N GLY A 77 -8.74 -9.75 -12.15
CA GLY A 77 -7.64 -9.25 -11.31
C GLY A 77 -8.05 -8.15 -10.32
N PHE A 78 -9.25 -7.61 -10.43
CA PHE A 78 -9.79 -6.64 -9.49
C PHE A 78 -10.78 -7.29 -8.52
N VAL A 79 -10.82 -6.78 -7.30
CA VAL A 79 -11.71 -7.21 -6.23
C VAL A 79 -12.49 -6.02 -5.69
N CYS A 80 -13.74 -6.25 -5.32
CA CYS A 80 -14.59 -5.22 -4.75
C CYS A 80 -14.32 -5.07 -3.25
N ILE A 81 -13.69 -3.97 -2.83
CA ILE A 81 -13.41 -3.68 -1.42
C ILE A 81 -14.16 -2.46 -0.93
N GLU A 82 -14.36 -2.35 0.37
CA GLU A 82 -14.77 -1.09 0.98
C GLU A 82 -13.68 -0.03 0.82
N SER A 83 -14.04 1.11 0.24
CA SER A 83 -13.11 2.22 0.01
C SER A 83 -12.62 2.88 1.30
N GLY A 84 -13.37 2.70 2.40
CA GLY A 84 -13.21 3.46 3.65
C GLY A 84 -14.11 4.69 3.71
N CYS A 85 -14.81 5.02 2.62
CA CYS A 85 -15.84 6.04 2.55
C CYS A 85 -17.22 5.45 2.84
N ASP A 86 -18.09 6.26 3.43
CA ASP A 86 -19.51 5.94 3.59
C ASP A 86 -20.37 6.91 2.77
N SER A 87 -21.51 6.45 2.25
CA SER A 87 -22.51 7.32 1.63
C SER A 87 -23.04 8.32 2.66
N LEU A 88 -23.79 9.34 2.23
CA LEU A 88 -24.43 10.28 3.16
C LEU A 88 -25.43 9.60 4.12
N GLU A 89 -25.93 8.41 3.76
CA GLU A 89 -26.79 7.56 4.56
C GLU A 89 -26.01 6.60 5.48
N GLY A 90 -24.68 6.59 5.42
CA GLY A 90 -23.81 5.75 6.25
C GLY A 90 -23.59 4.33 5.70
N ALA A 91 -23.89 4.07 4.42
CA ALA A 91 -23.59 2.79 3.80
C ALA A 91 -22.15 2.78 3.25
N PRO A 92 -21.36 1.71 3.42
CA PRO A 92 -19.99 1.67 2.92
C PRO A 92 -19.98 1.75 1.38
N ILE A 93 -19.15 2.64 0.84
CA ILE A 93 -18.92 2.73 -0.60
C ILE A 93 -17.79 1.78 -0.97
N LYS A 94 -18.01 0.95 -1.99
CA LYS A 94 -17.02 -0.02 -2.45
C LYS A 94 -16.48 0.32 -3.82
N GLN A 95 -15.26 -0.14 -4.10
CA GLN A 95 -14.57 0.04 -5.37
C GLN A 95 -13.82 -1.21 -5.80
N CYS A 96 -13.74 -1.39 -7.11
CA CYS A 96 -12.85 -2.34 -7.75
C CYS A 96 -11.41 -1.84 -7.63
N VAL A 97 -10.58 -2.63 -7.00
CA VAL A 97 -9.15 -2.37 -6.84
C VAL A 97 -8.37 -3.62 -7.21
N PHE A 98 -7.14 -3.45 -7.66
CA PHE A 98 -6.29 -4.59 -7.99
C PHE A 98 -6.06 -5.46 -6.75
N GLY A 99 -6.41 -6.75 -6.83
CA GLY A 99 -6.40 -7.70 -5.72
C GLY A 99 -5.02 -8.20 -5.28
N GLY A 100 -3.96 -7.61 -5.81
CA GLY A 100 -2.58 -8.00 -5.53
C GLY A 100 -2.09 -9.14 -6.43
N GLY A 101 -0.79 -9.43 -6.31
CA GLY A 101 -0.09 -10.45 -7.09
C GLY A 101 1.20 -9.93 -7.72
N GLY A 102 2.27 -10.72 -7.63
CA GLY A 102 3.56 -10.38 -8.25
C GLY A 102 3.49 -10.33 -9.78
N ALA A 103 4.48 -9.69 -10.39
CA ALA A 103 4.62 -9.68 -11.84
C ALA A 103 4.91 -11.08 -12.38
N CYS A 104 4.39 -11.40 -13.57
CA CYS A 104 4.61 -12.71 -14.20
C CYS A 104 4.81 -12.57 -15.71
N ALA A 105 5.46 -13.57 -16.32
CA ALA A 105 5.47 -13.73 -17.77
C ALA A 105 4.64 -14.94 -18.21
N THR A 106 4.52 -15.93 -17.33
CA THR A 106 3.83 -17.21 -17.54
C THR A 106 3.24 -17.71 -16.22
N ASN A 107 2.34 -18.70 -16.27
CA ASN A 107 1.77 -19.31 -15.07
C ASN A 107 2.81 -19.97 -14.16
N ASP A 108 3.95 -20.41 -14.70
CA ASP A 108 5.03 -21.00 -13.91
C ASP A 108 5.67 -19.97 -12.95
N ASN A 109 5.56 -18.67 -13.25
CA ASN A 109 6.01 -17.61 -12.35
C ASN A 109 5.08 -17.40 -11.14
N CYS A 110 3.87 -17.95 -11.19
CA CYS A 110 2.90 -17.83 -10.09
C CYS A 110 3.01 -18.98 -9.09
N LEU A 111 3.87 -19.97 -9.36
CA LEU A 111 4.25 -20.98 -8.39
C LEU A 111 5.21 -20.37 -7.36
N PRO A 112 5.17 -20.82 -6.08
CA PRO A 112 4.45 -21.97 -5.57
C PRO A 112 2.99 -21.69 -5.12
N PHE A 113 2.43 -20.53 -5.43
CA PHE A 113 1.10 -20.13 -4.93
C PHE A 113 -0.02 -20.81 -5.73
N PRO A 114 -0.70 -21.84 -5.18
CA PRO A 114 -1.76 -22.53 -5.90
C PRO A 114 -2.96 -21.61 -6.15
N GLY A 115 -3.68 -21.86 -7.25
CA GLY A 115 -4.89 -21.08 -7.56
C GLY A 115 -4.61 -19.67 -8.08
N ARG A 116 -3.38 -19.39 -8.54
CA ARG A 116 -3.03 -18.17 -9.27
C ARG A 116 -2.74 -18.45 -10.73
N GLU A 117 -3.14 -17.51 -11.59
CA GLU A 117 -2.86 -17.53 -13.02
C GLU A 117 -2.19 -16.22 -13.44
N CYS A 118 -1.33 -16.30 -14.45
CA CYS A 118 -0.68 -15.14 -15.02
C CYS A 118 -1.63 -14.47 -16.03
N ILE A 119 -2.28 -13.40 -15.59
CA ILE A 119 -3.34 -12.71 -16.33
C ILE A 119 -2.87 -11.29 -16.67
N ASP A 120 -3.18 -10.82 -17.88
CA ASP A 120 -2.98 -9.42 -18.26
C ASP A 120 -4.05 -8.56 -17.57
N VAL A 121 -3.64 -7.78 -16.57
CA VAL A 121 -4.51 -6.92 -15.79
C VAL A 121 -4.45 -5.50 -16.38
N PRO A 122 -5.59 -4.91 -16.81
CA PRO A 122 -5.61 -3.58 -17.40
C PRO A 122 -4.91 -2.54 -16.51
N GLY A 123 -3.93 -1.82 -17.08
CA GLY A 123 -3.14 -0.80 -16.37
C GLY A 123 -1.95 -1.34 -15.57
N GLU A 124 -1.98 -2.61 -15.18
CA GLU A 124 -0.97 -3.29 -14.36
C GLU A 124 -0.03 -4.20 -15.18
N GLY A 125 -0.51 -4.73 -16.30
CA GLY A 125 0.19 -5.72 -17.12
C GLY A 125 0.03 -7.15 -16.59
N MET A 126 0.95 -8.04 -16.93
CA MET A 126 0.89 -9.45 -16.52
C MET A 126 1.13 -9.63 -15.02
N ARG A 127 0.12 -10.14 -14.30
CA ARG A 127 0.11 -10.34 -12.84
C ARG A 127 -0.33 -11.75 -12.46
N CYS A 128 0.22 -12.26 -11.37
CA CYS A 128 -0.24 -13.49 -10.74
C CYS A 128 -1.51 -13.24 -9.94
N VAL A 129 -2.65 -13.37 -10.62
CA VAL A 129 -3.98 -13.12 -10.06
C VAL A 129 -4.53 -14.40 -9.45
N LYS A 130 -5.05 -14.31 -8.22
CA LYS A 130 -5.79 -15.42 -7.60
C LYS A 130 -7.14 -15.60 -8.29
N THR A 131 -7.41 -16.81 -8.79
CA THR A 131 -8.63 -17.16 -9.53
C THR A 131 -9.67 -17.88 -8.67
N THR A 132 -9.37 -18.10 -7.39
CA THR A 132 -10.28 -18.73 -6.43
C THR A 132 -10.73 -17.72 -5.37
N PRO A 133 -11.97 -17.81 -4.85
CA PRO A 133 -12.44 -16.90 -3.82
C PRO A 133 -11.58 -16.94 -2.55
N GLY A 134 -11.45 -15.78 -1.89
CA GLY A 134 -10.72 -15.64 -0.63
C GLY A 134 -9.23 -15.36 -0.81
N CYS A 135 -8.45 -15.53 0.26
CA CYS A 135 -7.01 -15.30 0.31
C CYS A 135 -6.30 -16.47 1.00
N ASP A 136 -5.06 -16.76 0.60
CA ASP A 136 -4.17 -17.69 1.31
C ASP A 136 -2.95 -16.98 1.88
N THR A 137 -2.55 -15.88 1.23
CA THR A 137 -1.40 -15.06 1.60
C THR A 137 -1.77 -13.58 1.54
N ARG A 138 -0.91 -12.71 2.09
CA ARG A 138 -1.09 -11.25 2.00
C ARG A 138 -1.18 -10.73 0.56
N PHE A 139 -0.56 -11.41 -0.40
CA PHE A 139 -0.55 -10.99 -1.81
C PHE A 139 -1.87 -11.24 -2.53
N ASP A 140 -2.79 -12.01 -1.93
CA ASP A 140 -4.15 -12.15 -2.43
C ASP A 140 -5.07 -11.02 -1.96
N CYS A 141 -4.52 -10.12 -1.14
CA CYS A 141 -5.22 -8.97 -0.60
C CYS A 141 -4.62 -7.67 -1.13
N VAL A 142 -5.48 -6.69 -1.28
CA VAL A 142 -5.13 -5.31 -1.64
C VAL A 142 -4.21 -4.73 -0.55
N PRO A 143 -3.24 -3.85 -0.88
CA PRO A 143 -2.47 -3.14 0.11
C PRO A 143 -3.33 -2.53 1.24
N GLY A 144 -2.89 -2.73 2.48
CA GLY A 144 -3.63 -2.33 3.68
C GLY A 144 -4.68 -3.34 4.16
N PHE A 145 -4.88 -4.45 3.46
CA PHE A 145 -5.70 -5.58 3.92
C PHE A 145 -4.81 -6.76 4.31
N SER A 146 -5.23 -7.50 5.33
CA SER A 146 -4.54 -8.70 5.82
C SER A 146 -5.36 -9.93 5.49
N CYS A 147 -4.69 -11.01 5.08
CA CYS A 147 -5.36 -12.29 4.89
C CYS A 147 -5.58 -12.98 6.24
N GLU A 148 -6.82 -13.04 6.69
CA GLU A 148 -7.20 -13.63 7.97
C GLU A 148 -8.33 -14.65 7.75
N ASN A 149 -8.08 -15.90 8.14
CA ASN A 149 -9.04 -17.01 8.00
C ASN A 149 -9.65 -17.11 6.59
N GLY A 150 -8.84 -16.90 5.55
CA GLY A 150 -9.28 -16.99 4.15
C GLY A 150 -9.98 -15.74 3.61
N SER A 151 -10.04 -14.64 4.38
CA SER A 151 -10.69 -13.38 3.99
C SER A 151 -9.74 -12.19 4.14
N CYS A 152 -9.82 -11.24 3.20
CA CYS A 152 -9.08 -9.98 3.30
C CYS A 152 -9.78 -9.04 4.29
N VAL A 153 -9.17 -8.82 5.44
CA VAL A 153 -9.67 -7.93 6.51
C VAL A 153 -9.02 -6.56 6.37
N ASP A 154 -9.82 -5.49 6.44
CA ASP A 154 -9.34 -4.11 6.36
C ASP A 154 -8.48 -3.76 7.59
N ARG A 155 -7.19 -3.51 7.35
CA ARG A 155 -6.17 -3.15 8.35
C ARG A 155 -5.55 -1.79 8.08
N ARG A 156 -6.17 -0.98 7.21
CA ARG A 156 -5.69 0.36 6.88
C ARG A 156 -5.80 1.26 8.11
N LEU A 157 -4.68 1.90 8.44
CA LEU A 157 -4.61 2.95 9.44
C LEU A 157 -4.47 4.29 8.74
N PRO A 158 -5.35 5.27 8.96
CA PRO A 158 -5.20 6.57 8.34
C PRO A 158 -3.92 7.28 8.78
N CYS A 159 -3.29 7.99 7.83
CA CYS A 159 -2.11 8.81 8.08
C CYS A 159 -2.08 10.05 7.19
N ASP A 160 -1.31 11.06 7.60
CA ASP A 160 -0.91 12.21 6.77
C ASP A 160 0.57 12.16 6.42
N LEU A 161 1.37 11.67 7.37
CA LEU A 161 2.82 11.63 7.37
C LEU A 161 3.30 10.29 7.95
N ASP A 162 4.53 9.90 7.65
CA ASP A 162 5.12 8.66 8.17
C ASP A 162 5.18 8.62 9.70
N GLU A 163 5.29 9.77 10.36
CA GLU A 163 5.27 9.87 11.84
C GLU A 163 3.92 9.52 12.47
N HIS A 164 2.85 9.48 11.69
CA HIS A 164 1.54 9.00 12.15
C HIS A 164 1.44 7.47 12.15
N CYS A 165 2.42 6.80 11.53
CA CYS A 165 2.41 5.35 11.38
C CYS A 165 3.20 4.65 12.48
N PRO A 166 2.79 3.42 12.87
CA PRO A 166 3.55 2.60 13.82
C PRO A 166 4.98 2.33 13.34
N LYS A 167 5.81 1.71 14.19
CA LYS A 167 7.13 1.23 13.76
C LYS A 167 7.01 0.32 12.55
N ASN A 168 8.01 0.36 11.67
CA ASN A 168 8.08 -0.42 10.42
C ASN A 168 6.94 -0.17 9.41
N HIS A 169 6.26 0.97 9.51
CA HIS A 169 5.24 1.40 8.56
C HIS A 169 5.59 2.74 7.92
N VAL A 170 5.13 2.93 6.68
CA VAL A 170 5.20 4.18 5.92
C VAL A 170 3.79 4.62 5.52
N CYS A 171 3.59 5.93 5.39
CA CYS A 171 2.34 6.51 4.95
C CYS A 171 2.28 6.52 3.42
N VAL A 172 1.50 5.59 2.85
CA VAL A 172 1.33 5.49 1.39
C VAL A 172 0.06 6.19 0.95
N ALA A 173 0.10 6.82 -0.22
CA ALA A 173 -1.08 7.39 -0.85
C ALA A 173 -1.89 6.30 -1.54
N GLY A 174 -3.19 6.27 -1.27
CA GLY A 174 -4.18 5.50 -2.03
C GLY A 174 -5.12 6.43 -2.79
N THR A 175 -6.06 5.85 -3.53
CA THR A 175 -6.99 6.57 -4.41
C THR A 175 -7.83 7.62 -3.66
N ASN A 176 -8.30 7.30 -2.45
CA ASN A 176 -9.23 8.15 -1.70
C ASN A 176 -8.64 8.74 -0.42
N GLY A 177 -7.38 8.44 -0.11
CA GLY A 177 -6.75 8.81 1.16
C GLY A 177 -5.42 8.10 1.33
N SER A 178 -4.72 8.40 2.43
CA SER A 178 -3.44 7.77 2.74
C SER A 178 -3.57 6.86 3.95
N PHE A 179 -2.81 5.77 3.95
CA PHE A 179 -2.81 4.81 5.04
C PHE A 179 -1.41 4.27 5.33
N CYS A 180 -1.21 3.79 6.56
CA CYS A 180 0.03 3.15 6.95
C CYS A 180 0.12 1.76 6.33
N ALA A 181 1.17 1.54 5.56
CA ALA A 181 1.53 0.24 5.02
C ALA A 181 2.81 -0.28 5.69
N ARG A 182 2.83 -1.56 6.02
CA ARG A 182 4.02 -2.23 6.55
C ARG A 182 5.09 -2.27 5.46
N VAL A 183 6.32 -1.88 5.79
CA VAL A 183 7.44 -1.85 4.84
C VAL A 183 7.98 -3.26 4.63
N GLN A 184 8.38 -3.93 5.71
CA GLN A 184 9.06 -5.22 5.68
C GLN A 184 8.06 -6.35 5.40
N VAL A 185 7.76 -6.51 4.12
CA VAL A 185 6.79 -7.47 3.62
C VAL A 185 7.42 -8.35 2.58
N GLU A 186 6.94 -9.59 2.43
CA GLU A 186 7.46 -10.51 1.42
C GLU A 186 7.55 -9.90 0.03
N CYS A 187 8.60 -10.28 -0.69
CA CYS A 187 8.79 -9.95 -2.09
C CYS A 187 9.56 -11.06 -2.81
N VAL A 188 9.39 -11.14 -4.13
CA VAL A 188 10.18 -12.01 -5.02
C VAL A 188 11.10 -11.15 -5.90
N ALA A 189 10.69 -9.92 -6.19
CA ALA A 189 11.46 -8.94 -6.93
C ALA A 189 11.26 -7.52 -6.36
N GLU A 190 12.17 -6.60 -6.68
CA GLU A 190 12.07 -5.19 -6.28
C GLU A 190 10.74 -4.53 -6.68
N PHE A 191 10.14 -4.98 -7.78
CA PHE A 191 8.84 -4.48 -8.24
C PHE A 191 7.70 -4.75 -7.24
N ASP A 192 7.80 -5.81 -6.44
CA ASP A 192 6.79 -6.14 -5.43
C ASP A 192 6.81 -5.16 -4.24
N CYS A 193 7.87 -4.34 -4.16
CA CYS A 193 8.12 -3.35 -3.11
C CYS A 193 7.77 -1.92 -3.53
N ILE A 194 7.18 -1.74 -4.71
CA ILE A 194 6.75 -0.41 -5.16
C ILE A 194 5.90 0.27 -4.09
N ASP A 195 6.16 1.55 -3.89
CA ASP A 195 5.57 2.43 -2.86
C ASP A 195 5.92 2.06 -1.40
N LEU A 196 6.59 0.94 -1.15
CA LEU A 196 7.00 0.49 0.20
C LEU A 196 8.49 0.65 0.44
N ALA A 197 9.33 0.18 -0.48
CA ALA A 197 10.78 0.18 -0.34
C ALA A 197 11.49 -0.01 -1.70
N PRO A 198 12.76 0.42 -1.84
CA PRO A 198 13.50 0.31 -3.09
C PRO A 198 14.07 -1.09 -3.38
N ARG A 199 14.14 -1.99 -2.39
CA ARG A 199 14.84 -3.28 -2.50
C ARG A 199 13.97 -4.45 -2.08
N CYS A 200 14.31 -5.64 -2.59
CA CYS A 200 13.77 -6.92 -2.17
C CYS A 200 14.93 -7.81 -1.72
N GLU A 201 15.14 -7.96 -0.41
CA GLU A 201 16.33 -8.57 0.19
C GLU A 201 15.96 -9.36 1.46
N ASP A 202 16.72 -10.41 1.77
CA ASP A 202 16.57 -11.24 2.97
C ASP A 202 17.19 -10.52 4.18
N ILE A 203 16.37 -9.73 4.89
CA ILE A 203 16.84 -8.79 5.93
C ILE A 203 17.35 -9.54 7.17
N ASP A 204 16.69 -10.62 7.56
CA ASP A 204 16.95 -11.36 8.80
C ASP A 204 17.72 -12.67 8.59
N GLY A 205 17.94 -13.09 7.35
CA GLY A 205 18.73 -14.26 6.98
C GLY A 205 17.96 -15.57 7.12
N ASP A 206 16.63 -15.53 7.01
CA ASP A 206 15.78 -16.73 7.07
C ASP A 206 15.62 -17.45 5.71
N GLY A 207 16.12 -16.82 4.63
CA GLY A 207 16.06 -17.33 3.26
C GLY A 207 14.87 -16.84 2.44
N ASN A 208 13.99 -16.03 3.01
CA ASN A 208 12.91 -15.32 2.33
C ASN A 208 13.30 -13.85 2.17
N ALA A 209 12.88 -13.22 1.07
CA ALA A 209 13.19 -11.82 0.84
C ALA A 209 12.00 -10.92 1.23
N GLU A 210 12.33 -9.74 1.75
CA GLU A 210 11.39 -8.69 2.12
C GLU A 210 11.74 -7.35 1.49
N CYS A 211 10.72 -6.51 1.41
CA CYS A 211 10.88 -5.14 1.03
C CYS A 211 11.75 -4.42 2.05
N ALA A 212 12.92 -4.01 1.59
CA ALA A 212 13.98 -3.47 2.41
C ALA A 212 14.29 -2.03 2.02
N GLY A 213 14.40 -1.19 3.05
CA GLY A 213 14.94 0.14 2.91
C GLY A 213 16.43 0.14 2.57
N VAL A 214 16.95 1.32 2.24
CA VAL A 214 18.39 1.52 2.05
C VAL A 214 18.98 2.31 3.21
N PHE A 215 20.25 2.03 3.54
CA PHE A 215 20.98 2.72 4.62
C PHE A 215 21.25 4.21 4.30
N ASP A 216 21.56 4.52 3.04
CA ASP A 216 21.81 5.89 2.58
C ASP A 216 21.37 6.03 1.13
N ALA A 217 20.26 6.73 0.92
CA ALA A 217 19.71 6.99 -0.40
C ALA A 217 20.62 7.85 -1.29
N ASN A 218 21.66 8.49 -0.73
CA ASN A 218 22.63 9.30 -1.47
C ASN A 218 23.84 8.50 -1.95
N GLN A 219 23.97 7.23 -1.58
CA GLN A 219 25.02 6.38 -2.15
C GLN A 219 24.73 6.06 -3.62
N SER A 220 25.80 5.96 -4.41
CA SER A 220 25.72 5.68 -5.85
C SER A 220 25.08 4.33 -6.17
N MET A 221 25.22 3.36 -5.25
CA MET A 221 24.49 2.09 -5.27
C MET A 221 23.98 1.81 -3.85
N PRO A 222 22.77 2.26 -3.51
CA PRO A 222 22.26 2.14 -2.16
C PRO A 222 22.00 0.66 -1.85
N VAL A 223 22.65 0.14 -0.81
CA VAL A 223 22.51 -1.26 -0.35
C VAL A 223 21.38 -1.31 0.67
N ALA A 224 20.63 -2.42 0.67
CA ALA A 224 19.63 -2.67 1.69
C ALA A 224 20.26 -2.81 3.08
N CYS A 225 19.48 -2.53 4.11
CA CYS A 225 19.87 -2.87 5.48
C CYS A 225 19.65 -4.36 5.72
N LEU A 226 20.70 -5.06 6.16
CA LEU A 226 20.64 -6.44 6.64
C LEU A 226 20.97 -6.48 8.14
N ASN A 227 20.30 -7.34 8.91
CA ASN A 227 20.57 -7.50 10.35
C ASN A 227 22.06 -7.84 10.60
N SER A 228 22.70 -8.54 9.67
CA SER A 228 24.14 -8.85 9.75
C SER A 228 25.06 -7.62 9.74
N ASP A 229 24.57 -6.47 9.28
CA ASP A 229 25.32 -5.21 9.26
C ASP A 229 25.17 -4.43 10.59
N CYS A 230 24.24 -4.84 11.46
CA CYS A 230 23.91 -4.19 12.72
C CYS A 230 24.67 -4.81 13.90
N ALA A 231 25.94 -4.42 14.04
CA ALA A 231 26.85 -4.98 15.07
C ALA A 231 26.57 -4.50 16.51
N ASP A 232 25.76 -3.44 16.70
CA ASP A 232 25.44 -2.93 18.04
C ASP A 232 24.34 -3.76 18.68
N VAL A 233 24.63 -4.41 19.81
CA VAL A 233 23.67 -5.23 20.56
C VAL A 233 22.46 -4.44 21.09
N SER A 234 22.57 -3.11 21.18
CA SER A 234 21.46 -2.23 21.56
C SER A 234 20.58 -1.83 20.37
N ALA A 235 21.04 -2.08 19.15
CA ALA A 235 20.35 -1.82 17.88
C ALA A 235 20.64 -2.93 16.85
N PRO A 236 20.30 -4.21 17.13
CA PRO A 236 20.78 -5.37 16.37
C PRO A 236 20.01 -5.66 15.09
N VAL A 237 18.91 -4.94 14.81
CA VAL A 237 18.03 -5.22 13.67
C VAL A 237 17.84 -3.99 12.78
N CYS A 238 17.51 -4.24 11.52
CA CYS A 238 17.14 -3.19 10.57
C CYS A 238 15.73 -2.68 10.84
N GLU A 239 15.65 -1.40 11.21
CA GLU A 239 14.42 -0.68 11.54
C GLU A 239 14.12 0.37 10.46
N THR A 240 12.86 0.48 10.05
CA THR A 240 12.44 1.60 9.19
C THR A 240 12.59 2.90 9.95
N ALA A 241 13.35 3.82 9.37
CA ALA A 241 13.59 5.15 9.92
C ALA A 241 12.30 5.99 9.94
N GLY A 242 12.37 7.14 10.61
CA GLY A 242 11.20 7.99 10.80
C GLY A 242 10.63 8.65 9.54
N ALA A 243 11.26 8.53 8.37
CA ALA A 243 10.75 9.13 7.14
C ALA A 243 11.05 8.23 5.94
N GLY A 244 10.01 7.99 5.14
CA GLY A 244 10.00 7.08 4.02
C GLY A 244 10.45 5.67 4.39
N SER A 245 10.94 4.97 3.39
CA SER A 245 11.42 3.60 3.51
C SER A 245 12.91 3.52 3.84
N THR A 246 13.55 4.58 4.34
CA THR A 246 14.97 4.47 4.72
C THR A 246 15.11 3.58 5.95
N THR A 247 16.21 2.86 6.08
CA THR A 247 16.42 1.93 7.20
C THR A 247 17.70 2.24 7.94
N VAL A 248 17.69 2.00 9.25
CA VAL A 248 18.81 2.17 10.15
C VAL A 248 18.89 0.98 11.09
N CYS A 249 20.07 0.72 11.66
CA CYS A 249 20.17 -0.22 12.77
C CYS A 249 19.39 0.34 13.97
N GLY A 250 18.47 -0.46 14.50
CA GLY A 250 17.52 -0.08 15.53
C GLY A 250 17.06 -1.28 16.34
N GLN A 251 15.94 -1.12 17.04
CA GLN A 251 15.40 -2.12 17.97
C GLN A 251 14.12 -2.77 17.46
N TYR A 252 13.47 -2.15 16.48
CA TYR A 252 12.19 -2.58 15.93
C TYR A 252 12.40 -3.04 14.49
N GLY A 253 12.55 -4.33 14.24
CA GLY A 253 12.84 -4.88 12.91
C GLY A 253 12.58 -6.36 12.85
N LEU A 254 12.69 -6.97 11.66
CA LEU A 254 12.55 -8.41 11.50
C LEU A 254 13.60 -9.18 12.32
N CYS A 255 13.23 -10.38 12.76
CA CYS A 255 14.08 -11.29 13.50
C CYS A 255 13.73 -12.73 13.16
N ARG A 256 14.71 -13.63 13.26
CA ARG A 256 14.48 -15.07 13.15
C ARG A 256 14.13 -15.66 14.50
N ASP A 257 14.82 -15.21 15.54
CA ASP A 257 14.61 -15.67 16.91
C ASP A 257 14.97 -14.61 17.96
N GLY A 258 14.74 -14.92 19.23
CA GLY A 258 14.96 -13.97 20.32
C GLY A 258 16.42 -13.52 20.51
N ALA A 259 17.41 -14.21 19.93
CA ALA A 259 18.81 -13.79 20.00
C ALA A 259 19.13 -12.63 19.06
N ASP A 260 18.28 -12.38 18.05
CA ASP A 260 18.44 -11.24 17.14
C ASP A 260 17.95 -9.93 17.77
N CYS A 261 17.18 -10.00 18.86
CA CYS A 261 16.57 -8.83 19.48
C CYS A 261 17.41 -8.21 20.61
N ALA A 262 17.27 -6.90 20.78
CA ALA A 262 17.89 -6.17 21.88
C ALA A 262 17.36 -6.67 23.24
N THR A 263 18.13 -6.46 24.31
CA THR A 263 17.68 -6.83 25.67
C THR A 263 16.35 -6.13 26.02
N GLY A 264 15.35 -6.91 26.43
CA GLY A 264 14.01 -6.42 26.75
C GLY A 264 13.02 -6.43 25.58
N PHE A 265 13.45 -6.99 24.43
CA PHE A 265 12.61 -7.24 23.27
C PHE A 265 12.45 -8.74 23.06
N ASP A 266 11.28 -9.13 22.55
CA ASP A 266 10.96 -10.48 22.11
C ASP A 266 10.82 -10.50 20.59
N CYS A 267 11.17 -11.63 19.98
CA CYS A 267 10.92 -11.89 18.56
C CYS A 267 9.51 -12.47 18.42
N VAL A 268 8.56 -11.70 17.88
CA VAL A 268 7.12 -12.04 17.89
C VAL A 268 6.48 -11.92 16.51
N GLY A 269 5.69 -12.94 16.14
CA GLY A 269 4.91 -12.96 14.91
C GLY A 269 3.59 -12.21 15.05
N LEU A 270 3.64 -10.89 14.88
CA LEU A 270 2.45 -10.03 15.00
C LEU A 270 1.47 -10.21 13.83
N TRP A 271 1.91 -10.81 12.73
CA TRP A 271 1.18 -10.86 11.47
C TRP A 271 0.93 -12.30 10.99
N PRO A 272 -0.13 -12.52 10.17
CA PRO A 272 -0.47 -13.87 9.69
C PRO A 272 0.54 -14.45 8.69
N ASP A 273 1.47 -13.64 8.19
CA ASP A 273 2.48 -14.08 7.23
C ASP A 273 3.67 -14.81 7.87
N GLY A 274 3.62 -15.04 9.18
CA GLY A 274 4.59 -15.88 9.91
C GLY A 274 5.93 -15.21 10.19
N ARG A 275 6.18 -14.01 9.63
CA ARG A 275 7.36 -13.20 9.93
C ARG A 275 7.31 -12.67 11.35
N MET A 276 8.47 -12.62 11.97
CA MET A 276 8.63 -12.22 13.35
C MET A 276 9.33 -10.86 13.40
N GLU A 277 8.92 -10.02 14.35
CA GLU A 277 9.48 -8.69 14.57
C GLU A 277 9.98 -8.57 16.02
N CYS A 278 11.13 -7.92 16.20
CA CYS A 278 11.60 -7.50 17.52
C CYS A 278 10.68 -6.41 18.06
N VAL A 279 10.03 -6.70 19.18
CA VAL A 279 9.15 -5.76 19.87
C VAL A 279 9.41 -5.80 21.38
N PRO A 280 9.20 -4.70 22.11
CA PRO A 280 9.36 -4.71 23.56
C PRO A 280 8.44 -5.75 24.20
N SER A 281 8.97 -6.52 25.15
CA SER A 281 8.25 -7.61 25.80
C SER A 281 6.93 -7.14 26.45
N GLY A 282 5.85 -7.89 26.20
CA GLY A 282 4.51 -7.59 26.73
C GLY A 282 3.59 -6.94 25.69
N GLY A 283 2.70 -6.04 26.15
CA GLY A 283 1.73 -5.37 25.29
C GLY A 283 0.28 -5.79 25.53
N SER A 284 -0.64 -5.16 24.79
CA SER A 284 -2.08 -5.46 24.86
C SER A 284 -2.57 -6.37 23.73
N CYS A 285 -1.69 -6.70 22.78
CA CYS A 285 -1.96 -7.61 21.69
C CYS A 285 -0.69 -8.39 21.35
N SER A 286 -0.87 -9.55 20.73
CA SER A 286 0.20 -10.45 20.28
C SER A 286 0.06 -10.84 18.81
N ASN A 287 -1.10 -10.55 18.20
CA ASN A 287 -1.38 -10.76 16.80
C ASN A 287 -2.33 -9.67 16.28
N VAL A 288 -2.26 -9.35 14.99
CA VAL A 288 -3.16 -8.41 14.32
C VAL A 288 -4.64 -8.78 14.51
N SER A 289 -4.97 -10.07 14.60
CA SER A 289 -6.33 -10.56 14.82
C SER A 289 -6.88 -10.25 16.22
N ASP A 290 -6.00 -9.92 17.18
CA ASP A 290 -6.43 -9.48 18.52
C ASP A 290 -7.08 -8.10 18.48
N CYS A 291 -6.81 -7.33 17.42
CA CYS A 291 -7.29 -5.98 17.25
C CYS A 291 -8.56 -5.93 16.39
N PRO A 292 -9.50 -5.01 16.69
CA PRO A 292 -10.66 -4.74 15.83
C PRO A 292 -10.26 -4.43 14.38
N VAL A 293 -11.21 -4.60 13.46
CA VAL A 293 -11.04 -4.13 12.07
C VAL A 293 -10.61 -2.66 12.02
N ARG A 294 -9.80 -2.30 11.02
CA ARG A 294 -9.14 -0.98 10.91
C ARG A 294 -8.22 -0.63 12.07
N GLN A 295 -7.68 -1.65 12.74
CA GLN A 295 -6.58 -1.52 13.69
C GLN A 295 -5.55 -2.62 13.45
N VAL A 296 -4.30 -2.37 13.86
CA VAL A 296 -3.21 -3.36 13.77
C VAL A 296 -2.51 -3.52 15.11
N CYS A 297 -2.03 -4.73 15.40
CA CYS A 297 -1.15 -4.95 16.52
C CYS A 297 0.27 -4.55 16.12
N ALA A 298 0.76 -3.42 16.64
CA ALA A 298 2.09 -2.92 16.32
C ALA A 298 2.65 -2.08 17.48
N SER A 299 3.98 -1.92 17.49
CA SER A 299 4.66 -0.98 18.39
C SER A 299 4.39 0.46 17.95
N PRO A 300 3.97 1.37 18.87
CA PRO A 300 3.76 2.78 18.54
C PRO A 300 5.01 3.43 17.97
N ARG A 301 4.82 4.51 17.20
CA ARG A 301 5.92 5.21 16.55
C ARG A 301 7.02 5.69 17.50
N GLU A 302 6.61 6.20 18.66
CA GLU A 302 7.50 6.68 19.73
C GLU A 302 8.13 5.54 20.55
N GLY A 303 7.89 4.28 20.14
CA GLY A 303 8.31 3.08 20.84
C GLY A 303 7.32 2.62 21.91
N GLY A 304 7.62 1.47 22.50
CA GLY A 304 6.78 0.81 23.49
C GLY A 304 6.25 -0.55 23.03
N THR A 305 5.61 -1.26 23.95
CA THR A 305 5.09 -2.60 23.71
C THR A 305 3.95 -2.60 22.68
N PRO A 306 3.76 -3.70 21.92
CA PRO A 306 2.66 -3.82 20.97
C PRO A 306 1.30 -3.50 21.57
N SER A 307 0.50 -2.72 20.84
CA SER A 307 -0.89 -2.43 21.19
C SER A 307 -1.70 -2.18 19.93
N CYS A 308 -3.03 -2.23 20.02
CA CYS A 308 -3.89 -1.99 18.88
C CYS A 308 -3.84 -0.52 18.44
N GLN A 309 -3.23 -0.28 17.29
CA GLN A 309 -3.07 1.04 16.67
C GLN A 309 -4.23 1.30 15.72
N ALA A 310 -4.86 2.47 15.81
CA ALA A 310 -5.99 2.87 14.95
C ALA A 310 -5.62 3.95 13.90
N GLY A 311 -4.33 4.27 13.77
CA GLY A 311 -3.87 5.41 12.99
C GLY A 311 -4.19 6.75 13.64
N PHE A 312 -3.79 7.82 12.97
CA PHE A 312 -4.01 9.18 13.45
C PHE A 312 -5.37 9.69 12.96
N LEU A 313 -6.21 10.14 13.90
CA LEU A 313 -7.48 10.82 13.63
C LEU A 313 -7.26 12.31 13.91
N ASN A 314 -7.13 13.11 12.85
CA ASN A 314 -7.20 14.57 12.95
C ASN A 314 -8.63 15.01 13.29
#